data_AF-V4RLE2-F1
#
_entry.id   AF-V4RLE2-F1
#
_cell.length_a   1.000
_cell.length_b   1.000
_cell.length_c   1.000
_cell.angle_alpha   90.00
_cell.angle_beta   90.00
_cell.angle_gamma   90.00
#
_symmetry.space_group_name_H-M   'P 1'
#
loop_
_entity.id
_entity.type
_entity.pdbx_description
1 polymer ?
#
loop_
_entity_poly.entity_id
_entity_poly.type
_entity_poly.pdbx_seq_one_letter_code
_entity_poly.pdbx_strand_id
1 'polypeptide(L)'
;MARQEANQAFASTSFLYGANASWIEELYARFQEDPRSVDEQWQAFFSELKDDKDAVIKEARGASWDRPDWPIPMNGELVSALDTNWPASEKRIEEKVGAEARKRGVEMSREEMLRTTRDSVRALMMIRAYRIRGHLAADLDPLGLTPPTEHPELDPASYGFTEADFDRKIFLDNVLGLEFATVPEMLAILKRTYCNTIGVEFMHISDPAEKAWIQERIEGPDKEVSFTLEGKKAILNKLVEAEGFEKFLDVKYTGTKRFGLDGAEGIVPALEQVIKRGGQLGVREIVFGMAHRGRLNVLAQVMGKPHRAIFHEFKGGAANPDDVEGSGDVKYHLGASSDRSFDDNNVHLSLTPNPSHLEIVDPVVLGKVRAKQDQHDDAPERTKVVPVLIHGDAAFAGQGVVAECFGLSGLKGHRTGGSIHFIINNQIGFTTNPRLARSSPYPSDVAKMIGAPILHVNGDDPEAVVFCAKIATEFRQTFHKPVVIDMFCYRRFGHNEGDEPSFTQPMMYRKIRQHPTTLEIYASKLVEEGVVTQDEVDTLKSEWRQTIDAEFEAGGATSRTRPTGSTASGRASRLPPTTARAGARRAWTSTA
;
A
#
# COMPACT_ATOMS: atom_id res chain seq x y z
N MET A 1 -59.05 -30.43 48.26
CA MET A 1 -59.92 -29.58 47.41
C MET A 1 -59.27 -28.25 47.00
N ALA A 2 -58.43 -27.61 47.83
CA ALA A 2 -57.82 -26.29 47.51
C ALA A 2 -56.92 -26.20 46.25
N ARG A 3 -56.24 -27.29 45.82
CA ARG A 3 -55.39 -27.26 44.61
C ARG A 3 -56.18 -27.15 43.29
N GLN A 4 -57.46 -27.51 43.29
CA GLN A 4 -58.28 -27.54 42.07
C GLN A 4 -58.84 -26.16 41.74
N GLU A 5 -59.24 -25.40 42.76
CA GLU A 5 -59.70 -24.01 42.64
C GLU A 5 -58.56 -23.07 42.21
N ALA A 6 -57.36 -23.23 42.78
CA ALA A 6 -56.19 -22.43 42.39
C ALA A 6 -55.79 -22.69 40.92
N ASN A 7 -55.87 -23.93 40.45
CA ASN A 7 -55.59 -24.27 39.05
C ASN A 7 -56.67 -23.77 38.10
N GLN A 8 -57.95 -23.77 38.50
CA GLN A 8 -59.03 -23.17 37.71
C GLN A 8 -58.91 -21.65 37.63
N ALA A 9 -58.60 -20.98 38.74
CA ALA A 9 -58.34 -19.54 38.78
C ALA A 9 -57.11 -19.16 37.94
N PHE A 10 -56.06 -19.97 37.97
CA PHE A 10 -54.90 -19.78 37.11
C PHE A 10 -55.25 -19.96 35.64
N ALA A 11 -55.99 -21.00 35.26
CA ALA A 11 -56.43 -21.21 33.89
C ALA A 11 -57.31 -20.04 33.39
N SER A 12 -58.23 -19.55 34.22
CA SER A 12 -59.13 -18.44 33.86
C SER A 12 -58.47 -17.06 33.84
N THR A 13 -57.31 -16.87 34.47
CA THR A 13 -56.59 -15.57 34.50
C THR A 13 -55.24 -15.61 33.78
N SER A 14 -54.82 -16.78 33.26
CA SER A 14 -53.54 -16.98 32.58
C SER A 14 -53.32 -16.06 31.38
N PHE A 15 -54.40 -15.59 30.74
CA PHE A 15 -54.32 -14.64 29.65
C PHE A 15 -53.86 -13.25 30.11
N LEU A 16 -54.15 -12.85 31.36
CA LEU A 16 -53.74 -11.57 31.99
C LEU A 16 -52.26 -11.56 32.42
N TYR A 17 -51.44 -12.43 31.83
CA TYR A 17 -50.01 -12.49 32.08
C TYR A 17 -49.30 -11.26 31.50
N GLY A 18 -48.32 -10.70 32.22
CA GLY A 18 -47.68 -9.43 31.87
C GLY A 18 -47.02 -9.39 30.48
N ALA A 19 -46.64 -10.53 29.90
CA ALA A 19 -46.14 -10.57 28.52
C ALA A 19 -47.21 -10.29 27.45
N ASN A 20 -48.49 -10.39 27.81
CA ASN A 20 -49.62 -10.10 26.93
C ASN A 20 -50.19 -8.68 27.16
N ALA A 21 -49.61 -7.90 28.08
CA ALA A 21 -50.19 -6.63 28.53
C ALA A 21 -50.47 -5.66 27.37
N SER A 22 -49.48 -5.43 26.50
CA SER A 22 -49.64 -4.52 25.35
C SER A 22 -50.73 -4.98 24.37
N TRP A 23 -50.83 -6.29 24.14
CA TRP A 23 -51.85 -6.86 23.26
C TRP A 23 -53.26 -6.73 23.86
N ILE A 24 -53.41 -6.94 25.17
CA ILE A 24 -54.70 -6.77 25.85
C ILE A 24 -55.09 -5.29 25.93
N GLU A 25 -54.14 -4.38 26.14
CA GLU A 25 -54.36 -2.93 26.12
C GLU A 25 -54.84 -2.46 24.74
N GLU A 26 -54.22 -2.90 23.66
CA GLU A 26 -54.69 -2.64 22.29
C GLU A 26 -56.09 -3.21 22.04
N LEU A 27 -56.34 -4.45 22.49
CA LEU A 27 -57.65 -5.09 22.34
C LEU A 27 -58.73 -4.35 23.14
N TYR A 28 -58.40 -3.84 24.32
CA TYR A 28 -59.32 -3.08 25.16
C TYR A 28 -59.60 -1.69 24.57
N ALA A 29 -58.59 -1.02 24.02
CA ALA A 29 -58.78 0.24 23.29
C ALA A 29 -59.68 0.07 22.07
N ARG A 30 -59.51 -1.02 21.31
CA ARG A 30 -60.41 -1.35 20.19
C ARG A 30 -61.85 -1.59 20.65
N PHE A 31 -62.05 -2.29 21.76
CA PHE A 31 -63.37 -2.47 22.37
C PHE A 31 -64.02 -1.14 22.79
N GLN A 32 -63.25 -0.21 23.38
CA GLN A 32 -63.75 1.12 23.75
C GLN A 32 -64.10 1.98 22.53
N GLU A 33 -63.41 1.80 21.40
CA GLU A 33 -63.74 2.44 20.13
C GLU A 33 -65.00 1.84 19.47
N ASP A 34 -65.08 0.51 19.35
CA ASP A 34 -66.26 -0.24 18.90
C ASP A 34 -66.35 -1.57 19.66
N PRO A 35 -67.38 -1.80 20.50
CA PRO A 35 -67.54 -3.04 21.23
C PRO A 35 -67.62 -4.29 20.34
N ARG A 36 -68.06 -4.16 19.09
CA ARG A 36 -68.16 -5.29 18.15
C ARG A 36 -66.83 -5.64 17.47
N SER A 37 -65.77 -4.88 17.73
CA SER A 37 -64.45 -5.11 17.15
C SER A 37 -63.66 -6.26 17.80
N VAL A 38 -64.17 -6.80 18.90
CA VAL A 38 -63.59 -7.92 19.66
C VAL A 38 -64.63 -9.01 19.85
N ASP A 39 -64.19 -10.25 20.08
CA ASP A 39 -65.07 -11.40 20.26
C ASP A 39 -65.92 -11.31 21.55
N GLU A 40 -67.06 -12.00 21.59
CA GLU A 40 -68.05 -11.91 22.68
C GLU A 40 -67.48 -12.16 24.08
N GLN A 41 -66.47 -13.03 24.21
CA GLN A 41 -65.81 -13.30 25.49
C GLN A 41 -65.03 -12.07 26.01
N TRP A 42 -64.40 -11.32 25.10
CA TRP A 42 -63.70 -10.07 25.43
C TRP A 42 -64.68 -8.93 25.66
N GLN A 43 -65.81 -8.90 24.95
CA GLN A 43 -66.86 -7.92 25.21
C GLN A 43 -67.41 -8.06 26.65
N ALA A 44 -67.69 -9.28 27.07
CA ALA A 44 -68.13 -9.56 28.44
C ALA A 44 -67.08 -9.11 29.45
N PHE A 45 -65.82 -9.52 29.26
CA PHE A 45 -64.70 -9.19 30.15
C PHE A 45 -64.46 -7.67 30.26
N PHE A 46 -64.36 -6.96 29.13
CA PHE A 46 -64.07 -5.52 29.11
C PHE A 46 -65.25 -4.64 29.54
N SER A 47 -66.49 -5.13 29.41
CA SER A 47 -67.68 -4.42 29.91
C SER A 47 -67.73 -4.32 31.43
N GLU A 48 -67.05 -5.23 32.15
CA GLU A 48 -66.97 -5.22 33.61
C GLU A 48 -65.96 -4.21 34.17
N LEU A 49 -64.92 -3.87 33.40
CA LEU A 49 -63.81 -3.01 33.87
C LEU A 49 -64.21 -1.54 34.07
N LYS A 50 -65.21 -1.04 33.32
CA LYS A 50 -65.79 0.32 33.44
C LYS A 50 -64.77 1.47 33.52
N ASP A 51 -63.58 1.29 32.95
CA ASP A 51 -62.57 2.34 32.88
C ASP A 51 -62.97 3.43 31.89
N ASP A 52 -62.40 4.63 32.09
CA ASP A 52 -62.62 5.78 31.22
C ASP A 52 -62.08 5.51 29.81
N LYS A 53 -62.94 5.73 28.80
CA LYS A 53 -62.63 5.44 27.39
C LYS A 53 -61.39 6.18 26.90
N ASP A 54 -61.26 7.47 27.22
CA ASP A 54 -60.16 8.29 26.71
C ASP A 54 -58.83 7.91 27.38
N ALA A 55 -58.87 7.50 28.66
CA ALA A 55 -57.71 6.98 29.35
C ALA A 55 -57.20 5.66 28.75
N VAL A 56 -58.09 4.70 28.46
CA VAL A 56 -57.73 3.39 27.89
C VAL A 56 -57.12 3.54 26.50
N ILE A 57 -57.72 4.36 25.64
CA ILE A 57 -57.21 4.62 24.28
C ILE A 57 -55.85 5.31 24.33
N LYS A 58 -55.63 6.19 25.31
CA LYS A 58 -54.36 6.90 25.48
C LYS A 58 -53.23 5.98 25.94
N GLU A 59 -53.49 5.08 26.89
CA GLU A 59 -52.49 4.10 27.35
C GLU A 59 -52.10 3.14 26.22
N ALA A 60 -53.06 2.63 25.44
CA ALA A 60 -52.78 1.72 24.32
C ALA A 60 -51.98 2.38 23.18
N ARG A 61 -52.08 3.71 23.01
CA ARG A 61 -51.28 4.45 22.02
C ARG A 61 -49.81 4.63 22.43
N GLY A 62 -49.46 4.23 23.65
CA GLY A 62 -48.13 4.39 24.19
C GLY A 62 -47.81 5.82 24.62
N ALA A 63 -46.60 6.01 25.12
CA ALA A 63 -46.19 7.29 25.65
C ALA A 63 -46.07 8.34 24.55
N SER A 64 -46.56 9.56 24.80
CA SER A 64 -46.51 10.67 23.82
C SER A 64 -45.10 11.14 23.44
N TRP A 65 -44.07 10.61 24.10
CA TRP A 65 -42.65 10.87 23.81
C TRP A 65 -42.00 9.72 23.03
N ASP A 66 -42.76 8.69 22.64
CA ASP A 66 -42.22 7.61 21.84
C ASP A 66 -41.77 8.13 20.48
N ARG A 67 -40.59 7.68 20.04
CA ARG A 67 -39.89 8.26 18.89
C ARG A 67 -40.34 7.56 17.61
N PRO A 68 -41.03 8.24 16.68
CA PRO A 68 -41.52 7.61 15.44
C PRO A 68 -40.38 7.16 14.50
N ASP A 69 -39.14 7.59 14.77
CA ASP A 69 -37.92 7.25 14.03
C ASP A 69 -37.12 6.09 14.67
N TRP A 70 -37.67 5.37 15.66
CA TRP A 70 -36.99 4.27 16.36
C TRP A 70 -37.65 2.89 16.13
N PRO A 71 -36.87 1.80 15.91
CA PRO A 71 -35.42 1.78 15.74
C PRO A 71 -35.02 2.43 14.42
N ILE A 72 -33.96 3.24 14.47
CA ILE A 72 -33.42 3.88 13.27
C ILE A 72 -32.95 2.75 12.34
N PRO A 73 -33.52 2.60 11.12
CA PRO A 73 -33.04 1.62 10.18
C PRO A 73 -31.56 1.91 9.88
N MET A 74 -30.71 0.88 9.98
CA MET A 74 -29.30 1.01 9.64
C MET A 74 -29.17 1.56 8.22
N ASN A 75 -28.45 2.66 8.07
CA ASN A 75 -28.26 3.36 6.81
C ASN A 75 -26.77 3.73 6.65
N GLY A 76 -26.40 4.21 5.46
CA GLY A 76 -25.04 4.63 5.15
C GLY A 76 -24.35 3.74 4.11
N GLU A 77 -23.23 4.24 3.61
CA GLU A 77 -22.55 3.70 2.42
C GLU A 77 -22.12 2.23 2.57
N LEU A 78 -21.70 1.82 3.77
CA LEU A 78 -21.32 0.44 4.08
C LEU A 78 -22.52 -0.51 4.13
N VAL A 79 -23.67 -0.03 4.62
CA VAL A 79 -24.90 -0.82 4.70
C VAL A 79 -25.49 -1.01 3.31
N SER A 80 -25.61 0.07 2.55
CA SER A 80 -26.05 0.06 1.14
C SER A 80 -25.13 -0.77 0.23
N ALA A 81 -23.83 -0.85 0.55
CA ALA A 81 -22.88 -1.69 -0.18
C ALA A 81 -23.11 -3.20 0.06
N LEU A 82 -23.65 -3.59 1.22
CA LEU A 82 -23.86 -4.98 1.60
C LEU A 82 -25.25 -5.49 1.23
N ASP A 83 -26.28 -4.65 1.31
CA ASP A 83 -27.67 -5.02 0.99
C ASP A 83 -28.13 -4.60 -0.41
N THR A 84 -27.25 -3.94 -1.18
CA THR A 84 -27.49 -3.40 -2.53
C THR A 84 -28.61 -2.35 -2.64
N ASN A 85 -29.06 -1.78 -1.52
CA ASN A 85 -30.14 -0.81 -1.48
C ASN A 85 -29.60 0.63 -1.49
N TRP A 86 -29.69 1.30 -2.64
CA TRP A 86 -29.16 2.66 -2.87
C TRP A 86 -30.20 3.74 -3.23
N PRO A 87 -31.35 3.88 -2.54
CA PRO A 87 -32.42 4.79 -2.96
C PRO A 87 -31.96 6.26 -3.05
N ALA A 88 -31.07 6.68 -2.16
CA ALA A 88 -30.56 8.05 -2.13
C ALA A 88 -29.58 8.34 -3.29
N SER A 89 -28.78 7.36 -3.70
CA SER A 89 -27.86 7.50 -4.84
C SER A 89 -28.59 7.42 -6.16
N GLU A 90 -29.57 6.52 -6.27
CA GLU A 90 -30.46 6.41 -7.43
C GLU A 90 -31.16 7.74 -7.70
N LYS A 91 -31.78 8.35 -6.68
CA LYS A 91 -32.46 9.64 -6.84
C LYS A 91 -31.51 10.76 -7.29
N ARG A 92 -30.29 10.83 -6.74
CA ARG A 92 -29.30 11.84 -7.14
C ARG A 92 -28.84 11.64 -8.60
N ILE A 93 -28.67 10.39 -9.02
CA ILE A 93 -28.26 10.06 -10.39
C ILE A 93 -29.42 10.33 -11.35
N GLU A 94 -30.65 9.99 -10.99
CA GLU A 94 -31.86 10.28 -11.75
C GLU A 94 -32.01 11.80 -12.00
N GLU A 95 -31.80 12.63 -10.96
CA GLU A 95 -31.80 14.09 -11.07
C GLU A 95 -30.73 14.60 -12.05
N LYS A 96 -29.51 14.04 -12.01
CA LYS A 96 -28.40 14.40 -12.90
C LYS A 96 -28.63 13.97 -14.34
N VAL A 97 -29.06 12.71 -14.56
CA VAL A 97 -29.43 12.18 -15.87
C VAL A 97 -30.54 13.02 -16.48
N GLY A 98 -31.58 13.35 -15.70
CA GLY A 98 -32.66 14.22 -16.14
C GLY A 98 -32.20 15.65 -16.47
N ALA A 99 -31.24 16.20 -15.73
CA ALA A 99 -30.65 17.51 -16.03
C ALA A 99 -29.85 17.49 -17.34
N GLU A 100 -29.04 16.46 -17.58
CA GLU A 100 -28.24 16.33 -18.80
C GLU A 100 -29.12 16.04 -20.03
N ALA A 101 -30.16 15.21 -19.89
CA ALA A 101 -31.14 14.98 -20.95
C ALA A 101 -31.85 16.29 -21.38
N ARG A 102 -32.26 17.12 -20.41
CA ARG A 102 -32.83 18.45 -20.70
C ARG A 102 -31.84 19.36 -21.40
N LYS A 103 -30.57 19.35 -20.98
CA LYS A 103 -29.50 20.16 -21.59
C LYS A 103 -29.25 19.76 -23.05
N ARG A 104 -29.39 18.47 -23.39
CA ARG A 104 -29.24 17.95 -24.76
C ARG A 104 -30.53 17.97 -25.58
N GLY A 105 -31.65 18.45 -25.01
CA GLY A 105 -32.94 18.52 -25.69
C GLY A 105 -33.59 17.16 -25.99
N VAL A 106 -33.26 16.12 -25.20
CA VAL A 106 -33.80 14.77 -25.36
C VAL A 106 -34.95 14.55 -24.38
N GLU A 107 -36.15 14.26 -24.89
CA GLU A 107 -37.26 13.75 -24.07
C GLU A 107 -37.05 12.25 -23.81
N MET A 108 -36.99 11.86 -22.53
CA MET A 108 -36.87 10.47 -22.12
C MET A 108 -38.17 10.01 -21.47
N SER A 109 -38.64 8.82 -21.84
CA SER A 109 -39.73 8.17 -21.10
C SER A 109 -39.28 7.82 -19.66
N ARG A 110 -40.24 7.65 -18.76
CA ARG A 110 -39.95 7.25 -17.36
C ARG A 110 -39.21 5.91 -17.29
N GLU A 111 -39.55 4.96 -18.16
CA GLU A 111 -38.89 3.66 -18.22
C GLU A 111 -37.43 3.78 -18.70
N GLU A 112 -37.17 4.62 -19.70
CA GLU A 112 -35.81 4.89 -20.16
C GLU A 112 -34.97 5.61 -19.10
N MET A 113 -35.56 6.57 -18.40
CA MET A 113 -34.90 7.28 -17.31
C MET A 113 -34.50 6.33 -16.18
N LEU A 114 -35.39 5.42 -15.77
CA LEU A 114 -35.10 4.41 -14.76
C LEU A 114 -34.01 3.44 -15.22
N ARG A 115 -34.06 2.97 -16.48
CA ARG A 115 -33.04 2.08 -17.04
C ARG A 115 -31.66 2.75 -17.07
N THR A 116 -31.57 3.97 -17.61
CA THR A 116 -30.30 4.72 -17.68
C THR A 116 -29.74 5.02 -16.30
N THR A 117 -30.60 5.35 -15.33
CA THR A 117 -30.19 5.56 -13.93
C THR A 117 -29.62 4.27 -13.34
N ARG A 118 -30.31 3.14 -13.54
CA ARG A 118 -29.88 1.83 -13.05
C ARG A 118 -28.54 1.39 -13.66
N ASP A 119 -28.37 1.57 -14.96
CA ASP A 119 -27.13 1.25 -15.67
C ASP A 119 -25.97 2.10 -15.13
N SER A 120 -26.22 3.38 -14.86
CA SER A 120 -25.22 4.30 -14.28
C SER A 120 -24.81 3.86 -12.86
N VAL A 121 -25.78 3.49 -12.00
CA VAL A 121 -25.50 2.97 -10.65
C VAL A 121 -24.65 1.69 -10.71
N ARG A 122 -25.05 0.75 -11.58
CA ARG A 122 -24.34 -0.52 -11.76
C ARG A 122 -22.91 -0.32 -12.27
N ALA A 123 -22.72 0.60 -13.22
CA ALA A 123 -21.40 0.95 -13.74
C ALA A 123 -20.52 1.57 -12.63
N LEU A 124 -21.06 2.48 -11.82
CA LEU A 124 -20.33 3.08 -10.70
C LEU A 124 -19.97 2.05 -9.62
N MET A 125 -20.84 1.06 -9.36
CA MET A 125 -20.55 -0.06 -8.45
C MET A 125 -19.41 -0.93 -8.99
N MET A 126 -19.43 -1.26 -10.28
CA MET A 126 -18.34 -2.00 -10.94
C MET A 126 -17.02 -1.23 -10.83
N ILE A 127 -16.99 0.06 -11.19
CA ILE A 127 -15.80 0.93 -11.07
C ILE A 127 -15.26 0.92 -9.63
N ARG A 128 -16.15 1.02 -8.64
CA ARG A 128 -15.77 0.95 -7.22
C ARG A 128 -15.15 -0.40 -6.86
N ALA A 129 -15.68 -1.51 -7.35
CA ALA A 129 -15.12 -2.84 -7.07
C ALA A 129 -13.70 -2.97 -7.61
N TYR A 130 -13.43 -2.47 -8.82
CA TYR A 130 -12.07 -2.41 -9.37
C TYR A 130 -11.13 -1.53 -8.52
N ARG A 131 -11.58 -0.37 -8.04
CA ARG A 131 -10.78 0.48 -7.12
C ARG A 131 -10.43 -0.21 -5.80
N ILE A 132 -11.31 -1.08 -5.29
CA ILE A 132 -11.13 -1.74 -3.99
C ILE A 132 -10.36 -3.05 -4.14
N ARG A 133 -10.62 -3.83 -5.20
CA ARG A 133 -10.15 -5.23 -5.33
C ARG A 133 -9.41 -5.52 -6.62
N GLY A 134 -9.30 -4.58 -7.55
CA GLY A 134 -8.62 -4.82 -8.83
C GLY A 134 -7.18 -5.28 -8.67
N HIS A 135 -6.50 -4.81 -7.60
CA HIS A 135 -5.15 -5.24 -7.23
C HIS A 135 -5.00 -6.76 -6.96
N LEU A 136 -6.10 -7.47 -6.63
CA LEU A 136 -6.09 -8.92 -6.47
C LEU A 136 -6.00 -9.66 -7.82
N ALA A 137 -6.47 -9.00 -8.89
CA ALA A 137 -6.44 -9.50 -10.25
C ALA A 137 -5.28 -8.91 -11.08
N ALA A 138 -4.35 -8.19 -10.44
CA ALA A 138 -3.21 -7.57 -11.09
C ALA A 138 -2.12 -8.59 -11.46
N ASP A 139 -1.46 -8.38 -12.60
CA ASP A 139 -0.34 -9.20 -13.07
C ASP A 139 0.96 -8.82 -12.35
N LEU A 140 1.02 -9.17 -11.07
CA LEU A 140 2.10 -8.76 -10.16
C LEU A 140 3.26 -9.76 -10.11
N ASP A 141 2.97 -11.07 -10.17
CA ASP A 141 3.98 -12.12 -9.98
C ASP A 141 4.75 -12.39 -11.29
N PRO A 142 6.02 -11.99 -11.40
CA PRO A 142 6.79 -12.19 -12.63
C PRO A 142 7.00 -13.69 -12.96
N LEU A 143 6.89 -14.57 -11.97
CA LEU A 143 7.04 -16.00 -12.16
C LEU A 143 5.74 -16.71 -12.54
N GLY A 144 4.58 -16.06 -12.39
CA GLY A 144 3.26 -16.65 -12.63
C GLY A 144 3.05 -17.98 -11.88
N LEU A 145 3.49 -18.06 -10.61
CA LEU A 145 3.40 -19.28 -9.80
C LEU A 145 1.98 -19.56 -9.33
N THR A 146 1.22 -18.49 -9.08
CA THR A 146 -0.17 -18.58 -8.67
C THR A 146 -1.05 -18.53 -9.92
N PRO A 147 -1.91 -19.53 -10.17
CA PRO A 147 -2.82 -19.48 -11.29
C PRO A 147 -3.79 -18.30 -11.14
N PRO A 148 -4.23 -17.67 -12.24
CA PRO A 148 -5.25 -16.64 -12.19
C PRO A 148 -6.49 -17.14 -11.45
N THR A 149 -6.92 -16.39 -10.43
CA THR A 149 -8.16 -16.65 -9.71
C THR A 149 -9.30 -15.88 -10.35
N GLU A 150 -10.47 -16.51 -10.43
CA GLU A 150 -11.68 -15.80 -10.84
C GLU A 150 -12.08 -14.83 -9.73
N HIS A 151 -12.42 -13.59 -10.13
CA HIS A 151 -12.91 -12.55 -9.25
C HIS A 151 -14.32 -12.15 -9.72
N PRO A 152 -15.38 -12.85 -9.27
CA PRO A 152 -16.75 -12.58 -9.70
C PRO A 152 -17.15 -11.11 -9.49
N GLU A 153 -16.63 -10.45 -8.46
CA GLU A 153 -16.88 -9.04 -8.19
C GLU A 153 -16.32 -8.07 -9.25
N LEU A 154 -15.40 -8.52 -10.10
CA LEU A 154 -14.83 -7.73 -11.20
C LEU A 154 -15.52 -8.06 -12.55
N ASP A 155 -16.38 -9.08 -12.58
CA ASP A 155 -17.15 -9.44 -13.77
C ASP A 155 -18.35 -8.49 -13.95
N PRO A 156 -18.52 -7.86 -15.14
CA PRO A 156 -19.72 -7.08 -15.47
C PRO A 156 -21.03 -7.83 -15.24
N ALA A 157 -21.05 -9.15 -15.42
CA ALA A 157 -22.23 -9.99 -15.23
C ALA A 157 -22.76 -9.92 -13.79
N SER A 158 -21.88 -9.75 -12.80
CA SER A 158 -22.27 -9.57 -11.39
C SER A 158 -23.05 -8.28 -11.13
N TYR A 159 -22.95 -7.30 -12.03
CA TYR A 159 -23.71 -6.04 -11.98
C TYR A 159 -24.92 -6.06 -12.91
N GLY A 160 -25.19 -7.19 -13.58
CA GLY A 160 -26.32 -7.35 -14.50
C GLY A 160 -26.08 -6.77 -15.88
N PHE A 161 -24.82 -6.61 -16.30
CA PHE A 161 -24.47 -6.32 -17.69
C PHE A 161 -24.23 -7.64 -18.43
N THR A 162 -24.94 -7.81 -19.55
CA THR A 162 -24.76 -8.91 -20.49
C THR A 162 -24.10 -8.40 -21.77
N GLU A 163 -23.65 -9.29 -22.66
CA GLU A 163 -23.08 -8.88 -23.95
C GLU A 163 -24.04 -8.00 -24.77
N ALA A 164 -25.35 -8.18 -24.63
CA ALA A 164 -26.37 -7.35 -25.29
C ALA A 164 -26.42 -5.89 -24.79
N ASP A 165 -25.77 -5.60 -23.67
CA ASP A 165 -25.70 -4.26 -23.07
C ASP A 165 -24.38 -3.53 -23.41
N PHE A 166 -23.41 -4.20 -24.03
CA PHE A 166 -22.05 -3.68 -24.17
C PHE A 166 -21.93 -2.48 -25.09
N ASP A 167 -22.83 -2.33 -26.07
CA ASP A 167 -22.82 -1.18 -26.99
C ASP A 167 -23.53 0.06 -26.41
N ARG A 168 -24.16 -0.06 -25.23
CA ARG A 168 -24.90 1.05 -24.62
C ARG A 168 -23.94 2.08 -24.03
N LYS A 169 -24.21 3.37 -24.32
CA LYS A 169 -23.52 4.49 -23.68
C LYS A 169 -24.15 4.77 -22.32
N ILE A 170 -23.39 4.52 -21.27
CA ILE A 170 -23.78 4.70 -19.87
C ILE A 170 -23.26 6.05 -19.39
N PHE A 171 -24.08 6.81 -18.67
CA PHE A 171 -23.68 8.09 -18.09
C PHE A 171 -22.81 7.85 -16.84
N LEU A 172 -21.63 8.48 -16.79
CA LEU A 172 -20.66 8.30 -15.72
C LEU A 172 -20.37 9.57 -14.91
N ASP A 173 -20.95 10.72 -15.28
CA ASP A 173 -20.77 11.98 -14.55
C ASP A 173 -19.28 12.36 -14.37
N ASN A 174 -18.47 12.15 -15.41
CA ASN A 174 -17.02 12.39 -15.45
C ASN A 174 -16.17 11.47 -14.55
N VAL A 175 -16.74 10.39 -14.01
CA VAL A 175 -15.96 9.32 -13.39
C VAL A 175 -15.08 8.65 -14.46
N LEU A 176 -13.83 8.31 -14.10
CA LEU A 176 -12.76 7.92 -15.04
C LEU A 176 -12.39 8.99 -16.08
N GLY A 177 -12.80 10.24 -15.89
CA GLY A 177 -12.60 11.32 -16.87
C GLY A 177 -13.53 11.22 -18.08
N LEU A 178 -14.59 10.41 -18.01
CA LEU A 178 -15.54 10.18 -19.09
C LEU A 178 -16.95 10.62 -18.69
N GLU A 179 -17.61 11.42 -19.53
CA GLU A 179 -19.02 11.78 -19.31
C GLU A 179 -19.95 10.60 -19.61
N PHE A 180 -19.64 9.84 -20.67
CA PHE A 180 -20.31 8.62 -21.08
C PHE A 180 -19.29 7.57 -21.52
N ALA A 181 -19.56 6.30 -21.21
CA ALA A 181 -18.73 5.18 -21.67
C ALA A 181 -19.56 3.92 -21.92
N THR A 182 -19.05 3.03 -22.76
CA THR A 182 -19.55 1.65 -22.90
C THR A 182 -18.90 0.73 -21.87
N VAL A 183 -19.48 -0.46 -21.64
CA VAL A 183 -18.89 -1.45 -20.73
C VAL A 183 -17.47 -1.85 -21.17
N PRO A 184 -17.17 -2.13 -22.45
CA PRO A 184 -15.81 -2.39 -22.90
C PRO A 184 -14.84 -1.22 -22.69
N GLU A 185 -15.26 0.02 -22.95
CA GLU A 185 -14.44 1.23 -22.71
C GLU A 185 -14.07 1.36 -21.22
N MET A 186 -15.05 1.15 -20.33
CA MET A 186 -14.80 1.15 -18.88
C MET A 186 -13.84 0.04 -18.48
N LEU A 187 -14.07 -1.20 -18.92
CA LEU A 187 -13.22 -2.34 -18.59
C LEU A 187 -11.79 -2.17 -19.08
N ALA A 188 -11.58 -1.55 -20.24
CA ALA A 188 -10.25 -1.26 -20.75
C ALA A 188 -9.48 -0.35 -19.78
N ILE A 189 -10.10 0.75 -19.34
CA ILE A 189 -9.48 1.68 -18.37
C ILE A 189 -9.27 0.99 -17.02
N LEU A 190 -10.28 0.28 -16.50
CA LEU A 190 -10.23 -0.36 -15.19
C LEU A 190 -9.17 -1.46 -15.13
N LYS A 191 -9.12 -2.36 -16.12
CA LYS A 191 -8.12 -3.44 -16.19
C LYS A 191 -6.72 -2.87 -16.37
N ARG A 192 -6.53 -1.89 -17.25
CA ARG A 192 -5.24 -1.21 -17.45
C ARG A 192 -4.73 -0.55 -16.17
N THR A 193 -5.64 0.04 -15.39
CA THR A 193 -5.29 0.85 -14.20
C THR A 193 -5.08 0.01 -12.94
N TYR A 194 -5.92 -1.02 -12.74
CA TYR A 194 -5.94 -1.77 -11.47
C TYR A 194 -5.52 -3.22 -11.58
N CYS A 195 -5.48 -3.80 -12.78
CA CYS A 195 -5.28 -5.23 -13.00
C CYS A 195 -4.09 -5.54 -13.93
N ASN A 196 -3.24 -4.57 -14.23
CA ASN A 196 -2.06 -4.77 -15.06
C ASN A 196 -0.82 -5.01 -14.17
N THR A 197 0.37 -4.58 -14.60
CA THR A 197 1.63 -4.69 -13.85
C THR A 197 1.69 -3.84 -12.57
N ILE A 198 0.65 -3.03 -12.30
CA ILE A 198 0.49 -2.24 -11.07
C ILE A 198 -0.86 -2.59 -10.43
N GLY A 199 -0.82 -2.91 -9.12
CA GLY A 199 -1.98 -3.02 -8.26
C GLY A 199 -1.95 -1.92 -7.20
N VAL A 200 -3.04 -1.17 -7.05
CA VAL A 200 -3.09 -0.01 -6.13
C VAL A 200 -4.10 -0.27 -5.01
N GLU A 201 -3.63 -0.27 -3.77
CA GLU A 201 -4.49 -0.27 -2.58
C GLU A 201 -4.52 1.12 -1.94
N PHE A 202 -5.67 1.77 -2.03
CA PHE A 202 -5.85 3.13 -1.50
C PHE A 202 -7.26 3.40 -0.94
N MET A 203 -8.24 2.54 -1.22
CA MET A 203 -9.62 2.78 -0.80
C MET A 203 -9.82 2.63 0.73
N HIS A 204 -8.90 1.97 1.43
CA HIS A 204 -8.88 1.90 2.91
C HIS A 204 -8.48 3.23 3.58
N ILE A 205 -7.96 4.19 2.80
CA ILE A 205 -7.61 5.51 3.30
C ILE A 205 -8.88 6.29 3.68
N SER A 206 -8.91 6.82 4.90
CA SER A 206 -10.07 7.57 5.39
C SER A 206 -10.17 8.96 4.75
N ASP A 207 -9.05 9.63 4.49
CA ASP A 207 -9.01 10.98 3.91
C ASP A 207 -9.49 10.98 2.44
N PRO A 208 -10.57 11.70 2.10
CA PRO A 208 -11.06 11.81 0.72
C PRO A 208 -10.09 12.50 -0.25
N ALA A 209 -9.30 13.48 0.23
CA ALA A 209 -8.36 14.22 -0.60
C ALA A 209 -7.18 13.32 -1.02
N GLU A 210 -6.67 12.50 -0.10
CA GLU A 210 -5.65 11.49 -0.42
C GLU A 210 -6.15 10.50 -1.50
N LYS A 211 -7.41 10.01 -1.36
CA LYS A 211 -8.01 9.11 -2.34
C LYS A 211 -8.19 9.76 -3.71
N ALA A 212 -8.76 10.96 -3.75
CA ALA A 212 -8.97 11.69 -5.00
C ALA A 212 -7.65 12.00 -5.72
N TRP A 213 -6.61 12.36 -4.96
CA TRP A 213 -5.28 12.63 -5.51
C TRP A 213 -4.63 11.42 -6.17
N ILE A 214 -4.83 10.22 -5.61
CA ILE A 214 -4.36 8.96 -6.19
C ILE A 214 -5.15 8.66 -7.47
N GLN A 215 -6.49 8.77 -7.40
CA GLN A 215 -7.37 8.55 -8.55
C GLN A 215 -6.98 9.44 -9.74
N GLU A 216 -6.77 10.74 -9.52
CA GLU A 216 -6.38 11.70 -10.57
C GLU A 216 -5.07 11.31 -11.30
N ARG A 217 -4.17 10.59 -10.62
CA ARG A 217 -2.87 10.21 -11.17
C ARG A 217 -2.87 8.91 -11.96
N ILE A 218 -3.79 8.00 -11.63
CA ILE A 218 -3.81 6.65 -12.21
C ILE A 218 -5.02 6.43 -13.12
N GLU A 219 -6.13 7.13 -12.90
CA GLU A 219 -7.36 7.00 -13.67
C GLU A 219 -7.48 8.08 -14.76
N GLY A 220 -7.92 7.66 -15.94
CA GLY A 220 -8.18 8.53 -17.08
C GLY A 220 -7.56 7.98 -18.37
N PRO A 221 -8.13 8.26 -19.54
CA PRO A 221 -7.68 7.68 -20.81
C PRO A 221 -6.20 7.94 -21.12
N ASP A 222 -5.67 9.07 -20.64
CA ASP A 222 -4.33 9.61 -20.86
C ASP A 222 -3.34 9.36 -19.70
N LYS A 223 -3.69 8.50 -18.73
CA LYS A 223 -2.86 8.20 -17.55
C LYS A 223 -2.01 6.92 -17.68
N GLU A 224 -1.65 6.55 -18.90
CA GLU A 224 -0.77 5.41 -19.12
C GLU A 224 0.64 5.68 -18.61
N VAL A 225 1.27 4.63 -18.08
CA VAL A 225 2.67 4.68 -17.68
C VAL A 225 3.51 4.93 -18.93
N SER A 226 4.05 6.13 -19.03
CA SER A 226 4.81 6.56 -20.20
C SER A 226 6.06 7.33 -19.78
N PHE A 227 7.14 7.06 -20.51
CA PHE A 227 8.44 7.68 -20.33
C PHE A 227 8.92 8.27 -21.65
N THR A 228 9.72 9.33 -21.57
CA THR A 228 10.46 9.84 -22.73
C THR A 228 11.46 8.79 -23.21
N LEU A 229 11.90 8.87 -24.47
CA LEU A 229 12.92 7.97 -25.01
C LEU A 229 14.19 7.96 -24.15
N GLU A 230 14.63 9.14 -23.70
CA GLU A 230 15.77 9.27 -22.77
C GLU A 230 15.48 8.66 -21.41
N GLY A 231 14.25 8.76 -20.91
CA GLY A 231 13.83 8.09 -19.67
C GLY A 231 13.93 6.57 -19.79
N LYS A 232 13.44 6.00 -20.90
CA LYS A 232 13.54 4.56 -21.18
C LYS A 232 14.99 4.09 -21.28
N LYS A 233 15.84 4.83 -21.99
CA LYS A 233 17.29 4.55 -22.09
C LYS A 233 17.99 4.67 -20.73
N ALA A 234 17.62 5.64 -19.90
CA ALA A 234 18.17 5.76 -18.54
C ALA A 234 17.81 4.57 -17.64
N ILE A 235 16.56 4.09 -17.72
CA ILE A 235 16.12 2.87 -17.01
C ILE A 235 16.94 1.67 -17.49
N LEU A 236 17.09 1.49 -18.81
CA LEU A 236 17.88 0.41 -19.39
C LEU A 236 19.33 0.44 -18.91
N ASN A 237 19.98 1.61 -18.95
CA ASN A 237 21.36 1.78 -18.48
C ASN A 237 21.52 1.37 -17.02
N LYS A 238 20.55 1.73 -16.15
CA LYS A 238 20.58 1.33 -14.75
C LYS A 238 20.39 -0.17 -14.53
N LEU A 239 19.62 -0.84 -15.39
CA LEU A 239 19.51 -2.30 -15.36
C LEU A 239 20.80 -2.99 -15.84
N VAL A 240 21.48 -2.44 -16.86
CA VAL A 240 22.80 -2.92 -17.31
C VAL A 240 23.82 -2.79 -16.18
N GLU A 241 23.86 -1.64 -15.50
CA GLU A 241 24.72 -1.40 -14.35
C GLU A 241 24.44 -2.38 -13.21
N ALA A 242 23.16 -2.57 -12.86
CA ALA A 242 22.74 -3.40 -11.75
C ALA A 242 23.05 -4.88 -11.98
N GLU A 243 22.60 -5.45 -13.12
CA GLU A 243 22.81 -6.86 -13.44
C GLU A 243 24.30 -7.14 -13.73
N GLY A 244 24.96 -6.26 -14.49
CA GLY A 244 26.36 -6.43 -14.84
C GLY A 244 27.27 -6.49 -13.62
N PHE A 245 26.95 -5.71 -12.58
CA PHE A 245 27.68 -5.76 -11.31
C PHE A 245 27.49 -7.10 -10.56
N GLU A 246 26.27 -7.62 -10.49
CA GLU A 246 26.01 -8.92 -9.83
C GLU A 246 26.69 -10.09 -10.57
N LYS A 247 26.57 -10.11 -11.90
CA LYS A 247 27.25 -11.10 -12.76
C LYS A 247 28.77 -11.01 -12.62
N PHE A 248 29.31 -9.81 -12.49
CA PHE A 248 30.75 -9.63 -12.27
C PHE A 248 31.20 -10.21 -10.93
N LEU A 249 30.49 -9.89 -9.85
CA LEU A 249 30.81 -10.40 -8.52
C LEU A 249 30.70 -11.92 -8.44
N ASP A 250 29.70 -12.51 -9.08
CA ASP A 250 29.51 -13.97 -9.13
C ASP A 250 30.71 -14.69 -9.77
N VAL A 251 31.24 -14.13 -10.86
CA VAL A 251 32.41 -14.67 -11.57
C VAL A 251 33.71 -14.46 -10.80
N LYS A 252 33.94 -13.26 -10.24
CA LYS A 252 35.24 -12.93 -9.61
C LYS A 252 35.35 -13.41 -8.16
N TYR A 253 34.23 -13.56 -7.46
CA TYR A 253 34.17 -13.91 -6.05
C TYR A 253 33.25 -15.11 -5.80
N THR A 254 33.36 -16.13 -6.64
CA THR A 254 32.54 -17.35 -6.56
C THR A 254 32.57 -17.96 -5.16
N GLY A 255 31.38 -18.29 -4.64
CA GLY A 255 31.21 -18.85 -3.29
C GLY A 255 31.29 -17.83 -2.14
N THR A 256 31.57 -16.55 -2.42
CA THR A 256 31.55 -15.49 -1.41
C THR A 256 30.15 -14.93 -1.24
N LYS A 257 29.67 -14.87 0.01
CA LYS A 257 28.37 -14.29 0.32
C LYS A 257 28.30 -12.81 -0.07
N ARG A 258 27.34 -12.47 -0.93
CA ARG A 258 27.06 -11.10 -1.39
C ARG A 258 25.60 -10.68 -1.22
N PHE A 259 24.67 -11.65 -1.12
CA PHE A 259 23.23 -11.40 -1.07
C PHE A 259 22.74 -10.58 -2.27
N GLY A 260 23.04 -11.10 -3.47
CA GLY A 260 22.87 -10.37 -4.72
C GLY A 260 21.44 -9.92 -5.02
N LEU A 261 21.34 -8.88 -5.84
CA LEU A 261 20.07 -8.30 -6.27
C LEU A 261 19.40 -9.10 -7.41
N ASP A 262 20.03 -10.17 -7.91
CA ASP A 262 19.57 -10.92 -9.08
C ASP A 262 18.07 -11.30 -9.02
N GLY A 263 17.28 -10.80 -9.99
CA GLY A 263 15.83 -10.93 -10.06
C GLY A 263 15.02 -9.84 -9.35
N ALA A 264 15.66 -8.76 -8.92
CA ALA A 264 15.07 -7.60 -8.25
C ALA A 264 15.73 -6.27 -8.70
N GLU A 265 16.33 -6.24 -9.88
CA GLU A 265 17.16 -5.15 -10.41
C GLU A 265 16.36 -3.84 -10.57
N GLY A 266 15.02 -3.95 -10.75
CA GLY A 266 14.10 -2.81 -10.89
C GLY A 266 14.14 -1.80 -9.73
N ILE A 267 14.61 -2.18 -8.55
CA ILE A 267 14.77 -1.23 -7.43
C ILE A 267 15.80 -0.14 -7.73
N VAL A 268 16.86 -0.42 -8.50
CA VAL A 268 17.94 0.55 -8.76
C VAL A 268 17.42 1.79 -9.51
N PRO A 269 16.76 1.66 -10.69
CA PRO A 269 16.17 2.83 -11.35
C PRO A 269 15.03 3.45 -10.51
N ALA A 270 14.33 2.69 -9.68
CA ALA A 270 13.29 3.22 -8.81
C ALA A 270 13.86 4.16 -7.72
N LEU A 271 14.98 3.79 -7.09
CA LEU A 271 15.65 4.65 -6.10
C LEU A 271 16.24 5.91 -6.75
N GLU A 272 16.80 5.79 -7.96
CA GLU A 272 17.23 6.96 -8.75
C GLU A 272 16.07 7.93 -9.00
N GLN A 273 14.87 7.39 -9.27
CA GLN A 273 13.66 8.20 -9.44
C GLN A 273 13.20 8.87 -8.13
N VAL A 274 13.31 8.21 -6.98
CA VAL A 274 13.04 8.83 -5.66
C VAL A 274 13.98 10.02 -5.43
N ILE A 275 15.27 9.86 -5.74
CA ILE A 275 16.27 10.93 -5.58
C ILE A 275 15.97 12.09 -6.53
N LYS A 276 15.80 11.79 -7.82
CA LYS A 276 15.54 12.81 -8.86
C LYS A 276 14.25 13.57 -8.58
N ARG A 277 13.14 12.86 -8.38
CA ARG A 277 11.83 13.49 -8.13
C ARG A 277 11.78 14.18 -6.78
N GLY A 278 12.41 13.61 -5.76
CA GLY A 278 12.55 14.22 -4.44
C GLY A 278 13.29 15.56 -4.52
N GLY A 279 14.44 15.59 -5.21
CA GLY A 279 15.22 16.81 -5.41
C GLY A 279 14.40 17.93 -6.09
N GLN A 280 13.67 17.59 -7.16
CA GLN A 280 12.76 18.52 -7.84
C GLN A 280 11.63 19.05 -6.93
N LEU A 281 11.26 18.28 -5.89
CA LEU A 281 10.24 18.64 -4.89
C LEU A 281 10.86 19.25 -3.62
N GLY A 282 12.13 19.65 -3.66
CA GLY A 282 12.82 20.37 -2.58
C GLY A 282 13.46 19.50 -1.51
N VAL A 283 13.55 18.18 -1.71
CA VAL A 283 14.31 17.29 -0.82
C VAL A 283 15.80 17.62 -0.94
N ARG A 284 16.46 17.78 0.21
CA ARG A 284 17.90 18.08 0.33
C ARG A 284 18.70 16.90 0.83
N GLU A 285 18.08 16.01 1.60
CA GLU A 285 18.75 14.82 2.11
C GLU A 285 17.82 13.60 2.11
N ILE A 286 18.36 12.44 1.76
CA ILE A 286 17.67 11.15 1.86
C ILE A 286 18.51 10.23 2.75
N VAL A 287 17.88 9.70 3.79
CA VAL A 287 18.51 8.72 4.68
C VAL A 287 17.91 7.35 4.40
N PHE A 288 18.76 6.42 3.99
CA PHE A 288 18.39 5.04 3.71
C PHE A 288 18.58 4.15 4.95
N GLY A 289 17.62 3.25 5.16
CA GLY A 289 17.76 2.02 5.93
C GLY A 289 17.48 0.83 5.02
N MET A 290 18.35 -0.19 5.04
CA MET A 290 18.11 -1.39 4.24
C MET A 290 18.71 -2.64 4.86
N ALA A 291 18.13 -3.79 4.52
CA ALA A 291 18.67 -5.11 4.83
C ALA A 291 19.88 -5.48 3.93
N HIS A 292 20.21 -6.78 3.85
CA HIS A 292 21.35 -7.29 3.07
C HIS A 292 21.08 -7.37 1.56
N ARG A 293 19.82 -7.56 1.13
CA ARG A 293 19.48 -7.88 -0.26
C ARG A 293 19.84 -6.74 -1.21
N GLY A 294 20.76 -7.01 -2.14
CA GLY A 294 21.25 -6.04 -3.11
C GLY A 294 22.00 -4.85 -2.51
N ARG A 295 22.44 -4.92 -1.25
CA ARG A 295 23.07 -3.77 -0.58
C ARG A 295 24.35 -3.29 -1.27
N LEU A 296 25.18 -4.22 -1.75
CA LEU A 296 26.39 -3.86 -2.49
C LEU A 296 26.05 -3.14 -3.81
N ASN A 297 24.95 -3.55 -4.45
CA ASN A 297 24.43 -2.91 -5.66
C ASN A 297 23.95 -1.48 -5.36
N VAL A 298 23.13 -1.30 -4.31
CA VAL A 298 22.69 0.03 -3.87
C VAL A 298 23.87 0.91 -3.46
N LEU A 299 24.87 0.36 -2.77
CA LEU A 299 26.09 1.09 -2.42
C LEU A 299 26.84 1.57 -3.66
N ALA A 300 27.01 0.72 -4.68
CA ALA A 300 27.71 1.07 -5.90
C ALA A 300 26.90 2.05 -6.76
N GLN A 301 25.69 1.66 -7.16
CA GLN A 301 24.95 2.33 -8.24
C GLN A 301 24.13 3.52 -7.77
N VAL A 302 23.59 3.47 -6.54
CA VAL A 302 22.74 4.53 -5.98
C VAL A 302 23.58 5.47 -5.11
N MET A 303 24.29 4.91 -4.13
CA MET A 303 25.13 5.71 -3.21
C MET A 303 26.44 6.17 -3.86
N GLY A 304 26.84 5.65 -5.02
CA GLY A 304 28.07 6.09 -5.69
C GLY A 304 29.35 5.70 -4.95
N LYS A 305 29.32 4.65 -4.13
CA LYS A 305 30.53 4.10 -3.50
C LYS A 305 31.44 3.56 -4.63
N PRO A 306 32.71 3.99 -4.72
CA PRO A 306 33.59 3.53 -5.80
C PRO A 306 33.72 2.01 -5.84
N HIS A 307 33.58 1.40 -7.01
CA HIS A 307 33.66 -0.06 -7.19
C HIS A 307 34.99 -0.62 -6.68
N ARG A 308 36.11 0.05 -6.94
CA ARG A 308 37.44 -0.32 -6.39
C ARG A 308 37.46 -0.48 -4.86
N ALA A 309 36.71 0.35 -4.13
CA ALA A 309 36.65 0.28 -2.67
C ALA A 309 35.87 -0.96 -2.23
N ILE A 310 34.77 -1.28 -2.92
CA ILE A 310 34.01 -2.51 -2.68
C ILE A 310 34.89 -3.73 -2.98
N PHE A 311 35.62 -3.75 -4.10
CA PHE A 311 36.50 -4.87 -4.48
C PHE A 311 37.66 -5.08 -3.50
N HIS A 312 38.19 -3.99 -2.92
CA HIS A 312 39.20 -4.06 -1.87
C HIS A 312 38.65 -4.72 -0.59
N GLU A 313 37.42 -4.39 -0.19
CA GLU A 313 36.74 -5.04 0.95
C GLU A 313 36.54 -6.54 0.73
N PHE A 314 36.26 -6.98 -0.51
CA PHE A 314 36.19 -8.40 -0.84
C PHE A 314 37.52 -9.14 -0.70
N LYS A 315 38.65 -8.45 -0.82
CA LYS A 315 40.01 -9.01 -0.63
C LYS A 315 40.45 -9.03 0.84
N GLY A 316 39.58 -8.63 1.77
CA GLY A 316 39.90 -8.57 3.21
C GLY A 316 40.58 -7.27 3.63
N GLY A 317 40.64 -6.26 2.76
CA GLY A 317 41.12 -4.94 3.12
C GLY A 317 40.16 -4.22 4.06
N ALA A 318 40.69 -3.53 5.08
CA ALA A 318 39.88 -2.71 5.96
C ALA A 318 39.24 -1.55 5.16
N ALA A 319 37.98 -1.24 5.47
CA ALA A 319 37.27 -0.08 4.90
C ALA A 319 37.88 1.25 5.37
N ASN A 320 38.61 1.22 6.49
CA ASN A 320 39.32 2.35 7.10
C ASN A 320 40.84 2.11 7.05
N PRO A 321 41.66 3.17 7.14
CA PRO A 321 43.10 2.98 7.31
C PRO A 321 43.42 2.27 8.64
N ASP A 322 44.57 1.58 8.70
CA ASP A 322 44.96 0.69 9.81
C ASP A 322 45.05 1.39 11.18
N ASP A 323 45.05 2.72 11.21
CA ASP A 323 45.08 3.56 12.41
C ASP A 323 43.69 3.84 13.02
N VAL A 324 42.60 3.40 12.37
CA VAL A 324 41.23 3.55 12.87
C VAL A 324 40.85 2.35 13.75
N GLU A 325 40.81 2.57 15.06
CA GLU A 325 40.35 1.58 16.04
C GLU A 325 38.86 1.25 15.89
N GLY A 326 38.54 -0.04 15.71
CA GLY A 326 37.19 -0.58 15.69
C GLY A 326 37.19 -2.07 15.36
N SER A 327 36.25 -2.85 15.89
CA SER A 327 36.15 -4.29 15.62
C SER A 327 35.79 -4.64 14.17
N GLY A 328 35.42 -3.62 13.38
CA GLY A 328 34.84 -3.78 12.04
C GLY A 328 33.44 -4.41 12.08
N ASP A 329 32.82 -4.50 10.90
CA ASP A 329 31.62 -5.29 10.64
C ASP A 329 31.68 -5.82 9.20
N VAL A 330 30.82 -6.76 8.84
CA VAL A 330 30.77 -7.33 7.49
C VAL A 330 30.37 -6.26 6.47
N LYS A 331 30.90 -6.37 5.24
CA LYS A 331 30.75 -5.37 4.15
C LYS A 331 29.31 -4.90 3.88
N TYR A 332 28.32 -5.77 4.11
CA TYR A 332 26.90 -5.46 3.93
C TYR A 332 26.20 -4.92 5.20
N HIS A 333 26.95 -4.48 6.22
CA HIS A 333 26.44 -3.70 7.36
C HIS A 333 26.97 -2.27 7.37
N LEU A 334 27.99 -1.97 6.55
CA LEU A 334 28.64 -0.66 6.54
C LEU A 334 27.71 0.41 5.94
N GLY A 335 27.80 1.62 6.49
CA GLY A 335 27.11 2.79 5.97
C GLY A 335 27.93 3.47 4.87
N ALA A 336 27.30 4.41 4.16
CA ALA A 336 27.94 5.26 3.18
C ALA A 336 27.27 6.64 3.15
N SER A 337 27.97 7.66 2.68
CA SER A 337 27.37 8.96 2.42
C SER A 337 27.98 9.57 1.18
N SER A 338 27.16 10.26 0.40
CA SER A 338 27.52 10.83 -0.89
C SER A 338 26.56 11.95 -1.24
N ASP A 339 26.97 12.82 -2.16
CA ASP A 339 26.10 13.84 -2.74
C ASP A 339 25.77 13.45 -4.19
N ARG A 340 24.51 13.62 -4.58
CA ARG A 340 24.03 13.32 -5.94
C ARG A 340 23.35 14.55 -6.51
N SER A 341 23.76 14.93 -7.72
CA SER A 341 23.21 16.08 -8.42
C SER A 341 22.36 15.64 -9.62
N PHE A 342 21.13 16.15 -9.70
CA PHE A 342 20.18 15.92 -10.80
C PHE A 342 19.48 17.23 -11.14
N ASP A 343 19.47 17.62 -12.41
CA ASP A 343 18.73 18.79 -12.90
C ASP A 343 18.95 20.05 -12.02
N ASP A 344 20.22 20.35 -11.71
CA ASP A 344 20.69 21.43 -10.79
C ASP A 344 20.28 21.30 -9.31
N ASN A 345 19.63 20.20 -8.91
CA ASN A 345 19.34 19.89 -7.52
C ASN A 345 20.43 19.00 -6.94
N ASN A 346 20.95 19.33 -5.75
CA ASN A 346 21.90 18.49 -5.04
C ASN A 346 21.21 17.85 -3.82
N VAL A 347 21.25 16.52 -3.74
CA VAL A 347 20.65 15.73 -2.67
C VAL A 347 21.74 14.94 -1.96
N HIS A 348 21.89 15.17 -0.66
CA HIS A 348 22.77 14.39 0.19
C HIS A 348 22.15 13.02 0.47
N LEU A 349 22.90 11.94 0.29
CA LEU A 349 22.48 10.58 0.58
C LEU A 349 23.26 10.03 1.77
N SER A 350 22.56 9.36 2.67
CA SER A 350 23.20 8.66 3.79
C SER A 350 22.58 7.28 4.00
N LEU A 351 23.35 6.23 3.78
CA LEU A 351 22.95 4.86 4.13
C LEU A 351 23.41 4.54 5.55
N THR A 352 22.46 4.22 6.43
CA THR A 352 22.74 3.96 7.84
C THR A 352 23.30 2.55 8.04
N PRO A 353 24.37 2.38 8.86
CA PRO A 353 24.84 1.05 9.25
C PRO A 353 23.76 0.28 10.02
N ASN A 354 23.74 -1.04 9.89
CA ASN A 354 22.77 -1.88 10.59
C ASN A 354 23.32 -3.26 10.93
N PRO A 355 22.85 -3.88 12.03
CA PRO A 355 23.16 -5.27 12.33
C PRO A 355 22.37 -6.22 11.41
N SER A 356 22.61 -7.52 11.56
CA SER A 356 21.83 -8.56 10.87
C SER A 356 20.39 -8.71 11.38
N HIS A 357 20.04 -8.12 12.52
CA HIS A 357 18.66 -8.10 13.02
C HIS A 357 17.82 -7.25 12.06
N LEU A 358 17.00 -7.92 11.25
CA LEU A 358 16.20 -7.25 10.20
C LEU A 358 15.23 -6.25 10.83
N GLU A 359 14.91 -5.19 10.08
CA GLU A 359 13.97 -4.10 10.43
C GLU A 359 14.39 -3.22 11.64
N ILE A 360 15.34 -3.61 12.48
CA ILE A 360 15.72 -2.80 13.67
C ILE A 360 16.40 -1.46 13.30
N VAL A 361 16.87 -1.33 12.07
CA VAL A 361 17.45 -0.07 11.54
C VAL A 361 16.36 0.98 11.27
N ASP A 362 15.11 0.58 11.07
CA ASP A 362 14.00 1.47 10.74
C ASP A 362 13.81 2.60 11.76
N PRO A 363 13.63 2.32 13.08
CA PRO A 363 13.49 3.39 14.06
C PRO A 363 14.76 4.24 14.19
N VAL A 364 15.95 3.67 13.93
CA VAL A 364 17.23 4.39 13.94
C VAL A 364 17.28 5.42 12.82
N VAL A 365 16.87 5.03 11.61
CA VAL A 365 16.78 5.93 10.45
C VAL A 365 15.73 7.01 10.68
N LEU A 366 14.54 6.65 11.19
CA LEU A 366 13.50 7.62 11.51
C LEU A 366 13.99 8.65 12.55
N GLY A 367 14.68 8.21 13.60
CA GLY A 367 15.29 9.09 14.60
C GLY A 367 16.38 9.99 14.01
N LYS A 368 17.26 9.43 13.16
CA LYS A 368 18.32 10.19 12.46
C LYS A 368 17.73 11.25 11.52
N VAL A 369 16.71 10.90 10.73
CA VAL A 369 15.98 11.85 9.88
C VAL A 369 15.34 12.93 10.73
N ARG A 370 14.65 12.55 11.80
CA ARG A 370 14.01 13.50 12.71
C ARG A 370 15.01 14.52 13.24
N ALA A 371 16.17 14.08 13.71
CA ALA A 371 17.24 14.96 14.19
C ALA A 371 17.75 15.91 13.10
N LYS A 372 17.94 15.41 11.87
CA LYS A 372 18.39 16.22 10.73
C LYS A 372 17.34 17.24 10.27
N GLN A 373 16.05 16.88 10.29
CA GLN A 373 14.97 17.83 10.04
C GLN A 373 14.97 18.97 11.05
N ASP A 374 15.23 18.66 12.33
CA ASP A 374 15.34 19.68 13.37
C ASP A 374 16.59 20.56 13.16
N GLN A 375 17.70 20.01 12.65
CA GLN A 375 18.89 20.79 12.23
C GLN A 375 18.66 21.67 10.99
N HIS A 376 17.72 21.29 10.12
CA HIS A 376 17.38 21.99 8.88
C HIS A 376 16.25 23.00 9.02
N ASP A 377 15.76 23.24 10.24
CA ASP A 377 14.57 24.03 10.53
C ASP A 377 13.41 23.63 9.60
N ASP A 378 13.16 22.32 9.53
CA ASP A 378 12.21 21.70 8.60
C ASP A 378 10.82 21.50 9.23
N ALA A 379 10.54 22.14 10.35
CA ALA A 379 9.24 22.09 11.00
C ALA A 379 8.33 23.26 10.55
N PRO A 380 6.99 23.07 10.53
CA PRO A 380 6.26 21.85 10.89
C PRO A 380 6.12 20.74 9.82
N GLU A 381 6.44 21.01 8.55
CA GLU A 381 6.08 20.21 7.35
C GLU A 381 6.99 18.99 7.13
N ARG A 382 8.27 19.07 7.50
CA ARG A 382 9.25 17.98 7.51
C ARG A 382 9.53 17.37 6.12
N THR A 383 9.75 18.24 5.13
CA THR A 383 9.84 17.87 3.71
C THR A 383 11.27 17.79 3.17
N LYS A 384 12.26 18.42 3.80
CA LYS A 384 13.64 18.53 3.27
C LYS A 384 14.47 17.26 3.48
N VAL A 385 14.21 16.48 4.53
CA VAL A 385 14.95 15.23 4.81
C VAL A 385 13.98 14.05 4.78
N VAL A 386 14.24 13.06 3.92
CA VAL A 386 13.31 11.94 3.66
C VAL A 386 13.90 10.62 4.17
N PRO A 387 13.15 9.84 4.97
CA PRO A 387 13.48 8.45 5.24
C PRO A 387 13.04 7.56 4.06
N VAL A 388 13.96 6.75 3.53
CA VAL A 388 13.67 5.66 2.60
C VAL A 388 14.09 4.34 3.26
N LEU A 389 13.12 3.46 3.49
CA LEU A 389 13.33 2.20 4.19
C LEU A 389 13.10 1.02 3.24
N ILE A 390 14.07 0.11 3.14
CA ILE A 390 14.07 -1.00 2.19
C ILE A 390 14.04 -2.33 2.96
N HIS A 391 13.02 -3.13 2.66
CA HIS A 391 12.64 -4.30 3.46
C HIS A 391 12.65 -5.59 2.64
N GLY A 392 12.70 -6.73 3.34
CA GLY A 392 12.34 -8.02 2.75
C GLY A 392 10.89 -8.38 3.08
N ASP A 393 10.19 -9.10 2.21
CA ASP A 393 8.77 -9.46 2.38
C ASP A 393 8.47 -10.17 3.70
N ALA A 394 9.23 -11.21 4.03
CA ALA A 394 9.01 -11.99 5.25
C ALA A 394 9.30 -11.19 6.53
N ALA A 395 10.33 -10.33 6.49
CA ALA A 395 10.74 -9.55 7.65
C ALA A 395 9.79 -8.37 7.91
N PHE A 396 9.36 -7.68 6.85
CA PHE A 396 8.39 -6.60 6.93
C PHE A 396 7.06 -7.04 7.55
N ALA A 397 6.59 -8.24 7.18
CA ALA A 397 5.36 -8.81 7.73
C ALA A 397 5.51 -9.38 9.16
N GLY A 398 6.71 -9.86 9.50
CA GLY A 398 6.93 -10.66 10.72
C GLY A 398 7.56 -9.92 11.90
N GLN A 399 8.25 -8.80 11.68
CA GLN A 399 8.94 -8.06 12.76
C GLN A 399 8.05 -6.96 13.35
N GLY A 400 7.74 -7.06 14.65
CA GLY A 400 6.86 -6.11 15.34
C GLY A 400 7.36 -4.65 15.32
N VAL A 401 8.68 -4.43 15.20
CA VAL A 401 9.27 -3.08 15.11
C VAL A 401 8.75 -2.29 13.90
N VAL A 402 8.33 -2.95 12.83
CA VAL A 402 7.73 -2.31 11.65
C VAL A 402 6.40 -1.66 12.03
N ALA A 403 5.53 -2.40 12.74
CA ALA A 403 4.26 -1.88 13.23
C ALA A 403 4.46 -0.76 14.26
N GLU A 404 5.47 -0.88 15.13
CA GLU A 404 5.86 0.19 16.06
C GLU A 404 6.26 1.48 15.30
N CYS A 405 7.10 1.36 14.26
CA CYS A 405 7.49 2.51 13.43
C CYS A 405 6.29 3.17 12.76
N PHE A 406 5.36 2.39 12.20
CA PHE A 406 4.13 2.94 11.62
C PHE A 406 3.27 3.63 12.68
N GLY A 407 3.09 3.04 13.86
CA GLY A 407 2.35 3.64 14.97
C GLY A 407 2.91 4.99 15.43
N LEU A 408 4.22 5.20 15.29
CA LEU A 408 4.89 6.46 15.64
C LEU A 408 4.87 7.51 14.52
N SER A 409 4.58 7.11 13.27
CA SER A 409 4.78 7.94 12.06
C SER A 409 4.01 9.27 12.06
N GLY A 410 2.84 9.33 12.69
CA GLY A 410 2.01 10.54 12.79
C GLY A 410 2.23 11.37 14.08
N LEU A 411 2.98 10.86 15.06
CA LEU A 411 3.08 11.49 16.38
C LEU A 411 3.99 12.71 16.36
N LYS A 412 3.61 13.81 17.00
CA LYS A 412 4.41 15.06 17.05
C LYS A 412 5.88 14.83 17.44
N GLY A 413 6.15 13.94 18.40
CA GLY A 413 7.49 13.61 18.88
C GLY A 413 8.35 12.80 17.90
N HIS A 414 7.74 12.09 16.96
CA HIS A 414 8.42 11.07 16.13
C HIS A 414 8.24 11.27 14.63
N ARG A 415 7.19 11.99 14.20
CA ARG A 415 6.87 12.21 12.79
C ARG A 415 8.05 12.79 12.03
N THR A 416 8.27 12.27 10.84
CA THR A 416 9.31 12.66 9.90
C THR A 416 8.73 13.16 8.57
N GLY A 417 7.45 13.56 8.56
CA GLY A 417 6.77 13.99 7.33
C GLY A 417 6.50 12.83 6.35
N GLY A 418 6.35 11.60 6.87
CA GLY A 418 6.16 10.38 6.09
C GLY A 418 7.48 9.76 5.61
N SER A 419 7.49 8.43 5.58
CA SER A 419 8.58 7.57 5.06
C SER A 419 8.17 6.90 3.75
N ILE A 420 9.13 6.67 2.86
CA ILE A 420 8.92 5.84 1.68
C ILE A 420 9.44 4.44 2.00
N HIS A 421 8.57 3.44 1.95
CA HIS A 421 8.92 2.05 2.20
C HIS A 421 8.99 1.30 0.86
N PHE A 422 10.06 0.53 0.65
CA PHE A 422 10.26 -0.27 -0.54
C PHE A 422 10.50 -1.73 -0.14
N ILE A 423 9.55 -2.61 -0.44
CA ILE A 423 9.67 -4.04 -0.12
C ILE A 423 10.23 -4.76 -1.34
N ILE A 424 11.37 -5.43 -1.19
CA ILE A 424 11.91 -6.37 -2.17
C ILE A 424 11.20 -7.71 -1.97
N ASN A 425 10.00 -7.83 -2.53
CA ASN A 425 9.14 -8.99 -2.36
C ASN A 425 9.51 -10.08 -3.37
N ASN A 426 10.59 -10.77 -3.05
CA ASN A 426 11.09 -11.91 -3.83
C ASN A 426 10.33 -13.21 -3.54
N GLN A 427 9.21 -13.12 -2.81
CA GLN A 427 8.27 -14.20 -2.53
C GLN A 427 8.88 -15.38 -1.74
N ILE A 428 9.96 -15.14 -0.97
CA ILE A 428 10.60 -16.17 -0.15
C ILE A 428 11.44 -15.59 0.99
N GLY A 429 11.19 -16.03 2.22
CA GLY A 429 12.02 -15.72 3.40
C GLY A 429 12.98 -16.86 3.71
N PHE A 430 14.26 -16.76 3.34
CA PHE A 430 15.23 -17.88 3.42
C PHE A 430 14.73 -19.11 2.64
N THR A 431 14.12 -20.09 3.31
CA THR A 431 13.48 -21.29 2.75
C THR A 431 11.95 -21.28 2.91
N THR A 432 11.40 -20.31 3.64
CA THR A 432 10.00 -20.24 4.03
C THR A 432 9.15 -19.58 2.94
N ASN A 433 8.09 -20.28 2.53
CA ASN A 433 7.11 -19.79 1.58
C ASN A 433 6.23 -18.67 2.21
N PRO A 434 5.82 -17.63 1.46
CA PRO A 434 4.91 -16.57 1.88
C PRO A 434 3.71 -17.02 2.71
N ARG A 435 3.05 -18.12 2.33
CA ARG A 435 1.88 -18.67 3.03
C ARG A 435 2.16 -19.09 4.49
N LEU A 436 3.43 -19.28 4.84
CA LEU A 436 3.90 -19.65 6.17
C LEU A 436 4.56 -18.49 6.91
N ALA A 437 4.75 -17.34 6.25
CA ALA A 437 5.41 -16.16 6.81
C ALA A 437 4.42 -15.08 7.27
N ARG A 438 3.17 -15.11 6.79
CA ARG A 438 2.14 -14.11 7.11
C ARG A 438 0.73 -14.67 7.03
N SER A 439 -0.24 -13.95 7.59
CA SER A 439 -1.66 -14.32 7.64
C SER A 439 -2.55 -13.43 6.76
N SER A 440 -1.96 -12.64 5.88
CA SER A 440 -2.65 -11.72 4.99
C SER A 440 -2.13 -11.86 3.55
N PRO A 441 -2.86 -11.39 2.53
CA PRO A 441 -2.46 -11.53 1.12
C PRO A 441 -1.06 -10.95 0.85
N TYR A 442 -0.77 -9.76 1.38
CA TYR A 442 0.43 -9.01 1.07
C TYR A 442 1.32 -8.83 2.31
N PRO A 443 2.66 -8.78 2.15
CA PRO A 443 3.53 -8.41 3.25
C PRO A 443 3.27 -6.97 3.73
N SER A 444 2.82 -6.10 2.83
CA SER A 444 2.56 -4.68 3.06
C SER A 444 1.31 -4.37 3.89
N ASP A 445 0.46 -5.36 4.20
CA ASP A 445 -0.82 -5.16 4.89
C ASP A 445 -0.70 -4.46 6.25
N VAL A 446 0.44 -4.61 6.94
CA VAL A 446 0.70 -3.91 8.21
C VAL A 446 0.61 -2.39 8.05
N ALA A 447 0.93 -1.83 6.88
CA ALA A 447 0.88 -0.38 6.62
C ALA A 447 -0.56 0.17 6.56
N LYS A 448 -1.57 -0.70 6.37
CA LYS A 448 -2.98 -0.30 6.42
C LYS A 448 -3.40 0.24 7.78
N MET A 449 -2.69 -0.11 8.86
CA MET A 449 -3.00 0.36 10.22
C MET A 449 -2.97 1.89 10.37
N ILE A 450 -2.18 2.59 9.54
CA ILE A 450 -2.12 4.06 9.49
C ILE A 450 -2.73 4.64 8.21
N GLY A 451 -3.41 3.80 7.42
CA GLY A 451 -4.00 4.18 6.14
C GLY A 451 -2.95 4.66 5.14
N ALA A 452 -1.77 4.04 5.07
CA ALA A 452 -0.81 4.33 4.00
C ALA A 452 -1.32 3.76 2.66
N PRO A 453 -1.16 4.47 1.53
CA PRO A 453 -1.32 3.85 0.23
C PRO A 453 -0.24 2.80 -0.01
N ILE A 454 -0.62 1.74 -0.72
CA ILE A 454 0.27 0.63 -1.09
C ILE A 454 0.22 0.46 -2.60
N LEU A 455 1.39 0.48 -3.23
CA LEU A 455 1.58 0.28 -4.66
C LEU A 455 2.29 -1.05 -4.87
N HIS A 456 1.54 -2.08 -5.27
CA HIS A 456 2.12 -3.35 -5.69
C HIS A 456 2.54 -3.24 -7.15
N VAL A 457 3.72 -3.73 -7.48
CA VAL A 457 4.26 -3.61 -8.84
C VAL A 457 5.06 -4.82 -9.23
N ASN A 458 4.90 -5.25 -10.49
CA ASN A 458 5.68 -6.31 -11.09
C ASN A 458 7.12 -5.84 -11.36
N GLY A 459 8.09 -6.52 -10.76
CA GLY A 459 9.51 -6.18 -10.84
C GLY A 459 10.14 -6.35 -12.24
N ASP A 460 9.49 -7.11 -13.14
CA ASP A 460 9.92 -7.24 -14.53
C ASP A 460 9.40 -6.13 -15.45
N ASP A 461 8.54 -5.23 -14.93
CA ASP A 461 8.16 -3.99 -15.61
C ASP A 461 8.86 -2.78 -14.94
N PRO A 462 10.11 -2.49 -15.30
CA PRO A 462 10.90 -1.44 -14.64
C PRO A 462 10.31 -0.04 -14.86
N GLU A 463 9.55 0.19 -15.94
CA GLU A 463 8.82 1.45 -16.13
C GLU A 463 7.72 1.61 -15.09
N ALA A 464 6.94 0.56 -14.83
CA ALA A 464 5.95 0.55 -13.76
C ALA A 464 6.58 0.76 -12.38
N VAL A 465 7.70 0.09 -12.08
CA VAL A 465 8.40 0.25 -10.78
C VAL A 465 8.85 1.70 -10.57
N VAL A 466 9.45 2.32 -11.60
CA VAL A 466 9.88 3.72 -11.58
C VAL A 466 8.68 4.67 -11.45
N PHE A 467 7.56 4.37 -12.12
CA PHE A 467 6.34 5.14 -11.99
C PHE A 467 5.75 5.09 -10.57
N CYS A 468 5.71 3.91 -9.95
CA CYS A 468 5.32 3.76 -8.55
C CYS A 468 6.23 4.55 -7.60
N ALA A 469 7.56 4.55 -7.83
CA ALA A 469 8.50 5.35 -7.07
C ALA A 469 8.26 6.86 -7.20
N LYS A 470 7.90 7.33 -8.40
CA LYS A 470 7.50 8.72 -8.64
C LYS A 470 6.24 9.07 -7.85
N ILE A 471 5.16 8.27 -7.96
CA ILE A 471 3.89 8.51 -7.26
C ILE A 471 4.11 8.51 -5.75
N ALA A 472 4.83 7.51 -5.22
CA ALA A 472 5.13 7.43 -3.78
C ALA A 472 5.85 8.69 -3.28
N THR A 473 6.85 9.16 -4.02
CA THR A 473 7.59 10.38 -3.68
C THR A 473 6.67 11.61 -3.67
N GLU A 474 5.84 11.77 -4.69
CA GLU A 474 4.87 12.87 -4.77
C GLU A 474 3.81 12.82 -3.67
N PHE A 475 3.31 11.62 -3.34
CA PHE A 475 2.30 11.42 -2.30
C PHE A 475 2.87 11.82 -0.94
N ARG A 476 4.07 11.32 -0.61
CA ARG A 476 4.78 11.67 0.63
C ARG A 476 5.01 13.18 0.72
N GLN A 477 5.48 13.81 -0.37
CA GLN A 477 5.71 15.27 -0.38
C GLN A 477 4.42 16.07 -0.22
N THR A 478 3.28 15.55 -0.72
CA THR A 478 1.99 16.27 -0.67
C THR A 478 1.30 16.11 0.69
N PHE A 479 1.24 14.89 1.23
CA PHE A 479 0.42 14.56 2.41
C PHE A 479 1.23 14.28 3.68
N HIS A 480 2.56 14.25 3.58
CA HIS A 480 3.47 14.04 4.71
C HIS A 480 3.19 12.74 5.48
N LYS A 481 2.80 11.70 4.74
CA LYS A 481 2.34 10.41 5.25
C LYS A 481 3.16 9.26 4.64
N PRO A 482 3.39 8.16 5.37
CA PRO A 482 4.08 7.02 4.81
C PRO A 482 3.36 6.42 3.60
N VAL A 483 4.15 5.85 2.69
CA VAL A 483 3.70 5.15 1.47
C VAL A 483 4.55 3.90 1.27
N VAL A 484 3.94 2.83 0.76
CA VAL A 484 4.61 1.55 0.53
C VAL A 484 4.62 1.19 -0.95
N ILE A 485 5.78 0.80 -1.45
CA ILE A 485 5.96 0.15 -2.74
C ILE A 485 6.30 -1.32 -2.45
N ASP A 486 5.45 -2.22 -2.92
CA ASP A 486 5.62 -3.68 -2.81
C ASP A 486 6.03 -4.22 -4.19
N MET A 487 7.32 -4.36 -4.42
CA MET A 487 7.86 -4.82 -5.70
C MET A 487 7.93 -6.35 -5.71
N PHE A 488 6.97 -6.97 -6.39
CA PHE A 488 6.95 -8.41 -6.62
C PHE A 488 8.08 -8.78 -7.57
N CYS A 489 8.98 -9.63 -7.11
CA CYS A 489 10.16 -10.01 -7.85
C CYS A 489 10.50 -11.48 -7.52
N TYR A 490 11.73 -11.90 -7.79
CA TYR A 490 12.20 -13.22 -7.39
C TYR A 490 13.64 -13.17 -6.87
N ARG A 491 14.17 -14.32 -6.45
CA ARG A 491 15.59 -14.47 -6.07
C ARG A 491 16.23 -15.52 -6.95
N ARG A 492 17.11 -15.08 -7.87
CA ARG A 492 17.73 -15.97 -8.87
C ARG A 492 18.47 -17.15 -8.23
N PHE A 493 19.17 -16.89 -7.13
CA PHE A 493 20.01 -17.87 -6.42
C PHE A 493 19.42 -18.26 -5.05
N GLY A 494 20.14 -19.07 -4.28
CA GLY A 494 19.81 -19.38 -2.89
C GLY A 494 19.73 -18.13 -1.99
N HIS A 495 19.45 -18.30 -0.69
CA HIS A 495 19.40 -17.17 0.23
C HIS A 495 20.75 -16.48 0.34
N ASN A 496 21.81 -17.27 0.38
CA ASN A 496 23.13 -16.86 -0.06
C ASN A 496 23.58 -17.70 -1.25
N GLU A 497 24.68 -17.30 -1.88
CA GLU A 497 25.17 -17.86 -3.15
C GLU A 497 25.65 -19.33 -3.01
N GLY A 498 25.89 -19.81 -1.79
CA GLY A 498 26.23 -21.22 -1.52
C GLY A 498 25.04 -22.10 -1.12
N ASP A 499 23.84 -21.56 -0.96
CA ASP A 499 22.65 -22.34 -0.59
C ASP A 499 22.00 -22.96 -1.83
N GLU A 500 21.54 -24.22 -1.72
CA GLU A 500 20.71 -24.87 -2.75
C GLU A 500 19.22 -24.72 -2.41
N PRO A 501 18.48 -23.83 -3.09
CA PRO A 501 17.10 -23.54 -2.75
C PRO A 501 16.11 -24.60 -3.24
N SER A 502 16.49 -25.43 -4.21
CA SER A 502 15.61 -26.47 -4.77
C SER A 502 15.26 -27.56 -3.75
N PHE A 503 16.01 -27.68 -2.66
CA PHE A 503 15.68 -28.58 -1.55
C PHE A 503 14.37 -28.24 -0.86
N THR A 504 13.94 -26.97 -0.89
CA THR A 504 12.72 -26.51 -0.21
C THR A 504 11.72 -25.87 -1.16
N GLN A 505 12.16 -25.24 -2.25
CA GLN A 505 11.30 -24.57 -3.23
C GLN A 505 11.54 -25.04 -4.69
N PRO A 506 11.44 -26.36 -4.97
CA PRO A 506 11.82 -26.91 -6.28
C PRO A 506 10.99 -26.36 -7.45
N MET A 507 9.69 -26.14 -7.24
CA MET A 507 8.79 -25.64 -8.31
C MET A 507 9.09 -24.19 -8.69
N MET A 508 9.29 -23.33 -7.69
CA MET A 508 9.68 -21.93 -7.88
C MET A 508 11.00 -21.83 -8.63
N TYR A 509 12.03 -22.57 -8.19
CA TYR A 509 13.35 -22.48 -8.80
C TYR A 509 13.44 -23.15 -10.18
N ARG A 510 12.57 -24.12 -10.49
CA ARG A 510 12.40 -24.62 -11.86
C ARG A 510 11.92 -23.51 -12.81
N LYS A 511 10.96 -22.70 -12.36
CA LYS A 511 10.44 -21.56 -13.14
C LYS A 511 11.50 -20.46 -13.26
N ILE A 512 12.15 -20.08 -12.15
CA ILE A 512 13.22 -19.08 -12.14
C ILE A 512 14.34 -19.45 -13.12
N ARG A 513 14.79 -20.72 -13.18
CA ARG A 513 15.87 -21.12 -14.11
C ARG A 513 15.52 -20.93 -15.58
N GLN A 514 14.24 -20.90 -15.93
CA GLN A 514 13.74 -20.71 -17.30
C GLN A 514 13.32 -19.26 -17.57
N HIS A 515 13.29 -18.43 -16.53
CA HIS A 515 12.78 -17.08 -16.59
C HIS A 515 13.86 -16.11 -17.07
N PRO A 516 13.63 -15.32 -18.13
CA PRO A 516 14.59 -14.31 -18.56
C PRO A 516 14.84 -13.29 -17.44
N THR A 517 15.95 -12.59 -17.54
CA THR A 517 16.29 -11.52 -16.60
C THR A 517 15.47 -10.26 -16.89
N THR A 518 15.28 -9.40 -15.88
CA THR A 518 14.59 -8.12 -16.07
C THR A 518 15.27 -7.26 -17.13
N LEU A 519 16.61 -7.31 -17.23
CA LEU A 519 17.35 -6.62 -18.30
C LEU A 519 17.04 -7.18 -19.69
N GLU A 520 16.99 -8.50 -19.85
CA GLU A 520 16.65 -9.12 -21.14
C GLU A 520 15.21 -8.77 -21.57
N ILE A 521 14.25 -8.87 -20.64
CA ILE A 521 12.84 -8.51 -20.89
C ILE A 521 12.74 -7.05 -21.35
N TYR A 522 13.34 -6.13 -20.59
CA TYR A 522 13.24 -4.71 -20.90
C TYR A 522 14.00 -4.30 -22.16
N ALA A 523 15.19 -4.86 -22.40
CA ALA A 523 15.94 -4.64 -23.63
C ALA A 523 15.14 -5.10 -24.86
N SER A 524 14.50 -6.27 -24.78
CA SER A 524 13.69 -6.83 -25.87
C SER A 524 12.51 -5.91 -26.17
N LYS A 525 11.80 -5.44 -25.13
CA LYS A 525 10.72 -4.45 -25.26
C LYS A 525 11.20 -3.17 -25.98
N LEU A 526 12.34 -2.60 -25.58
CA LEU A 526 12.84 -1.37 -26.19
C LEU A 526 13.32 -1.55 -27.64
N VAL A 527 13.81 -2.74 -28.00
CA VAL A 527 14.15 -3.09 -29.39
C VAL A 527 12.89 -3.21 -30.24
N GLU A 528 11.85 -3.89 -29.73
CA GLU A 528 10.55 -4.00 -30.41
C GLU A 528 9.87 -2.65 -30.63
N GLU A 529 9.99 -1.74 -29.66
CA GLU A 529 9.51 -0.35 -29.77
C GLU A 529 10.39 0.54 -30.66
N GLY A 530 11.56 0.08 -31.09
CA GLY A 530 12.51 0.85 -31.90
C GLY A 530 13.21 1.98 -31.16
N VAL A 531 13.27 1.93 -29.82
CA VAL A 531 13.94 2.93 -28.96
C VAL A 531 15.46 2.75 -28.96
N VAL A 532 15.90 1.50 -29.02
CA VAL A 532 17.31 1.08 -29.13
C VAL A 532 17.42 -0.08 -30.12
N THR A 533 18.62 -0.33 -30.63
CA THR A 533 18.96 -1.52 -31.41
C THR A 533 19.61 -2.59 -30.53
N GLN A 534 19.60 -3.84 -30.98
CA GLN A 534 20.29 -4.93 -30.27
C GLN A 534 21.80 -4.65 -30.13
N ASP A 535 22.43 -4.10 -31.18
CA ASP A 535 23.85 -3.72 -31.16
C ASP A 535 24.16 -2.65 -30.12
N GLU A 536 23.27 -1.67 -29.92
CA GLU A 536 23.42 -0.66 -28.86
C GLU A 536 23.33 -1.29 -27.46
N VAL A 537 22.40 -2.22 -27.24
CA VAL A 537 22.29 -2.94 -25.96
C VAL A 537 23.56 -3.74 -25.65
N ASP A 538 24.08 -4.45 -26.64
CA ASP A 538 25.28 -5.28 -26.45
C ASP A 538 26.54 -4.42 -26.27
N THR A 539 26.59 -3.25 -26.93
CA THR A 539 27.63 -2.24 -26.71
C THR A 539 27.59 -1.72 -25.28
N LEU A 540 26.42 -1.32 -24.76
CA LEU A 540 26.27 -0.85 -23.37
C LEU A 540 26.75 -1.89 -22.36
N LYS A 541 26.40 -3.16 -22.55
CA LYS A 541 26.85 -4.27 -21.69
C LYS A 541 28.37 -4.44 -21.74
N SER A 542 28.96 -4.38 -22.93
CA SER A 542 30.42 -4.51 -23.14
C SER A 542 31.19 -3.35 -22.51
N GLU A 543 30.75 -2.11 -22.73
CA GLU A 543 31.37 -0.90 -22.16
C GLU A 543 31.29 -0.91 -20.64
N TRP A 544 30.14 -1.29 -20.08
CA TRP A 544 29.99 -1.44 -18.64
C TRP A 544 30.92 -2.51 -18.07
N ARG A 545 31.04 -3.66 -18.76
CA ARG A 545 31.95 -4.73 -18.36
C ARG A 545 33.41 -4.25 -18.33
N GLN A 546 33.85 -3.54 -19.36
CA GLN A 546 35.20 -2.98 -19.43
C GLN A 546 35.46 -1.98 -18.29
N THR A 547 34.48 -1.15 -17.96
CA THR A 547 34.56 -0.19 -16.84
C THR A 547 34.78 -0.92 -15.51
N ILE A 548 34.00 -1.97 -15.26
CA ILE A 548 34.11 -2.75 -14.02
C ILE A 548 35.42 -3.55 -13.96
N ASP A 549 35.87 -4.15 -15.06
CA ASP A 549 37.17 -4.83 -15.12
C ASP A 549 38.31 -3.84 -14.83
N ALA A 550 38.27 -2.62 -15.36
CA ALA A 550 39.25 -1.58 -15.07
C ALA A 550 39.27 -1.16 -13.58
N GLU A 551 38.09 -0.98 -12.97
CA GLU A 551 37.98 -0.68 -11.52
C GLU A 551 38.49 -1.84 -10.64
N PHE A 552 38.30 -3.09 -11.09
CA PHE A 552 38.80 -4.27 -10.38
C PHE A 552 40.33 -4.37 -10.40
N GLU A 553 40.95 -4.14 -11.56
CA GLU A 553 42.41 -4.10 -11.67
C GLU A 553 43.01 -2.94 -10.87
N ALA A 554 42.39 -1.75 -10.93
CA ALA A 554 42.78 -0.61 -10.09
C ALA A 554 42.66 -0.92 -8.59
N GLY A 555 41.62 -1.66 -8.18
CA GLY A 555 41.45 -2.14 -6.81
C GLY A 555 42.53 -3.14 -6.36
N GLY A 556 43.24 -3.80 -7.28
CA GLY A 556 44.42 -4.62 -6.99
C GLY A 556 45.73 -3.82 -6.85
N ALA A 557 45.87 -2.72 -7.58
CA ALA A 557 47.08 -1.89 -7.60
C ALA A 557 47.12 -0.81 -6.49
N THR A 558 45.98 -0.50 -5.87
CA THR A 558 45.90 0.62 -4.92
C THR A 558 46.46 0.23 -3.55
N SER A 559 47.75 0.48 -3.32
CA SER A 559 48.20 0.86 -1.98
C SER A 559 47.71 2.28 -1.71
N ARG A 560 46.95 2.50 -0.64
CA ARG A 560 46.76 3.80 0.02
C ARG A 560 46.26 4.94 -0.87
N THR A 561 44.95 5.06 -1.01
CA THR A 561 44.34 6.38 -1.25
C THR A 561 43.47 6.76 -0.06
N ARG A 562 43.83 7.88 0.59
CA ARG A 562 43.02 8.52 1.63
C ARG A 562 41.66 8.88 1.02
N PRO A 563 40.53 8.62 1.70
CA PRO A 563 39.28 9.26 1.35
C PRO A 563 39.50 10.78 1.39
N THR A 564 39.17 11.49 0.31
CA THR A 564 39.08 12.95 0.34
C THR A 564 38.05 13.33 1.40
N GLY A 565 38.50 14.07 2.41
CA GLY A 565 37.80 14.21 3.67
C GLY A 565 36.37 14.71 3.53
N SER A 566 35.42 13.91 3.99
CA SER A 566 34.22 14.46 4.61
C SER A 566 34.64 14.93 6.00
N THR A 567 34.60 16.24 6.22
CA THR A 567 34.73 16.79 7.56
C THR A 567 33.52 16.29 8.35
N ALA A 568 33.74 15.28 9.20
CA ALA A 568 32.92 15.07 10.38
C ALA A 568 33.06 16.32 11.26
N SER A 569 32.32 17.39 10.95
CA SER A 569 32.15 18.53 11.83
C SER A 569 31.12 18.19 12.90
N GLY A 570 31.38 17.11 13.65
CA GLY A 570 30.84 16.97 14.99
C GLY A 570 31.49 18.05 15.84
N ARG A 571 30.87 19.24 15.91
CA ARG A 571 31.18 20.21 16.96
C ARG A 571 30.76 19.57 18.28
N ALA A 572 31.65 18.76 18.85
CA ALA A 572 31.59 18.39 20.25
C ALA A 572 31.80 19.69 21.03
N SER A 573 30.70 20.36 21.38
CA SER A 573 30.70 21.37 22.43
C SER A 573 31.19 20.67 23.69
N ARG A 574 32.46 20.89 24.04
CA ARG A 574 33.03 20.52 25.33
C ARG A 574 32.15 21.11 26.41
N LEU A 575 31.33 20.28 27.05
CA LEU A 575 30.70 20.61 28.32
C LEU A 575 31.83 20.73 29.36
N PRO A 576 31.90 21.81 30.15
CA PRO A 576 32.86 21.91 31.23
C PRO A 576 32.53 20.90 32.34
N PRO A 577 33.53 20.41 33.09
CA PRO A 577 33.32 19.38 34.09
C PRO A 577 32.43 19.92 35.21
N THR A 578 31.22 19.40 35.31
CA THR A 578 30.32 19.67 36.44
C THR A 578 30.77 18.81 37.62
N THR A 579 31.14 19.50 38.69
CA THR A 579 31.45 18.95 40.01
C THR A 579 30.29 18.07 40.48
N ALA A 580 30.59 16.79 40.74
CA ALA A 580 29.68 15.86 41.37
C ALA A 580 29.24 16.41 42.74
N ARG A 581 27.96 16.77 42.86
CA ARG A 581 27.26 16.82 44.16
C ARG A 581 26.27 15.68 44.21
N ALA A 582 26.54 14.77 45.13
CA ALA A 582 25.66 13.70 45.55
C ALA A 582 24.29 14.28 45.94
N GLY A 583 23.23 13.71 45.38
CA GLY A 583 21.86 14.08 45.66
C GLY A 583 20.92 13.02 45.12
N ALA A 584 20.58 12.08 46.00
CA ALA A 584 19.66 10.99 45.76
C ALA A 584 18.31 11.47 45.19
N ARG A 585 17.75 10.68 44.26
CA ARG A 585 16.37 10.17 44.31
C ARG A 585 16.16 9.15 43.19
N ARG A 586 16.18 7.87 43.58
CA ARG A 586 15.50 6.80 42.84
C ARG A 586 14.00 7.08 42.92
N ALA A 587 13.33 7.15 41.79
CA ALA A 587 11.89 6.93 41.69
C ALA A 587 11.70 5.78 40.70
N TRP A 588 11.44 4.61 41.26
CA TRP A 588 10.74 3.51 40.61
C TRP A 588 9.24 3.83 40.57
N THR A 589 8.52 3.03 39.76
CA THR A 589 7.05 2.99 39.48
C THR A 589 6.61 3.81 38.26
N SER A 590 5.74 3.34 37.36
CA SER A 590 5.14 2.04 37.05
C SER A 590 4.24 2.25 35.82
N THR A 591 3.94 1.17 35.09
CA THR A 591 2.66 0.89 34.38
C THR A 591 2.05 1.94 33.44
N ALA A 592 2.07 1.64 32.14
CA ALA A 592 0.88 1.22 31.37
C ALA A 592 1.33 0.52 30.09
#